data_AF-A0A1U7M377-F1
#
_entry.id   AF-A0A1U7M377-F1
#
_cell.length_a   1.000
_cell.length_b   1.000
_cell.length_c   1.000
_cell.angle_alpha   90.00
_cell.angle_beta   90.00
_cell.angle_gamma   90.00
#
_symmetry.space_group_name_H-M   'P 1'
#
loop_
_entity.id
_entity.type
_entity.pdbx_description
1 polymer ?
#
loop_
_entity_poly.entity_id
_entity_poly.type
_entity_poly.pdbx_seq_one_letter_code
_entity_poly.pdbx_strand_id
1 'polypeptide(L)'
;MNITASLVKELREKTGAGMLDCKNALVETEGNIEKAIDLLREKGLASASKKAGRIASEGLVDSYIHGGRIGVLIEINSETDFVAKTDRFKDFVRDMAMQVAAANPKYVSKEDVPEDVAEREKHVLIQQAMNEGKPEHIALKMVEGRMGKFYEEICLLEQNFIKDPSMKIKDILNENISKIGENLKIRRFVRFEVGEGLEKKEENFAEEVAKQIGN
;
A
#
# COMPACT_ATOMS: atom_id res chain seq x y z
N MET A 1 -4.99 -27.48 28.67
CA MET A 1 -6.26 -26.79 28.39
C MET A 1 -6.78 -27.31 27.05
N ASN A 2 -8.06 -27.68 26.93
CA ASN A 2 -8.59 -28.29 25.69
C ASN A 2 -9.02 -27.19 24.70
N ILE A 3 -8.22 -26.95 23.67
CA ILE A 3 -8.59 -26.10 22.54
C ILE A 3 -9.62 -26.84 21.67
N THR A 4 -10.85 -26.32 21.60
CA THR A 4 -11.94 -26.95 20.85
C THR A 4 -11.84 -26.68 19.36
N ALA A 5 -12.34 -27.59 18.53
CA ALA A 5 -12.38 -27.40 17.07
C ALA A 5 -13.20 -26.15 16.67
N SER A 6 -14.23 -25.80 17.45
CA SER A 6 -15.02 -24.59 17.23
C SER A 6 -14.17 -23.32 17.42
N LEU A 7 -13.32 -23.29 18.46
CA LEU A 7 -12.47 -22.14 18.73
C LEU A 7 -11.40 -21.96 17.66
N VAL A 8 -10.81 -23.06 17.18
CA VAL A 8 -9.87 -23.02 16.06
C VAL A 8 -10.55 -22.52 14.79
N LYS A 9 -11.78 -22.98 14.53
CA LYS A 9 -12.57 -22.54 13.37
C LYS A 9 -12.87 -21.03 13.45
N GLU A 10 -13.29 -20.53 14.61
CA GLU A 10 -13.56 -19.11 14.83
C GLU A 10 -12.31 -18.25 14.57
N LEU A 11 -11.16 -18.64 15.14
CA LEU A 11 -9.92 -17.90 14.92
C LEU A 11 -9.51 -17.92 13.44
N ARG A 12 -9.70 -19.06 12.76
CA ARG A 12 -9.43 -19.19 11.33
C ARG A 12 -10.34 -18.32 10.48
N GLU A 13 -11.61 -18.20 10.82
CA GLU A 13 -12.55 -17.33 10.11
C GLU A 13 -12.19 -15.84 10.29
N LYS A 14 -11.75 -15.44 11.49
CA LYS A 14 -11.31 -14.08 11.77
C LYS A 14 -9.98 -13.70 11.09
N THR A 15 -9.02 -14.64 11.04
CA THR A 15 -7.64 -14.34 10.62
C THR A 15 -7.31 -14.83 9.22
N GLY A 16 -8.04 -15.82 8.70
CA GLY A 16 -7.71 -16.50 7.44
C GLY A 16 -6.43 -17.34 7.49
N ALA A 17 -5.83 -17.57 8.66
CA ALA A 17 -4.60 -18.36 8.81
C ALA A 17 -4.84 -19.88 8.65
N GLY A 18 -3.74 -20.64 8.52
CA GLY A 18 -3.79 -22.10 8.43
C GLY A 18 -4.38 -22.75 9.68
N MET A 19 -5.11 -23.86 9.51
CA MET A 19 -5.79 -24.54 10.63
C MET A 19 -4.84 -24.92 11.77
N LEU A 20 -3.64 -25.40 11.42
CA LEU A 20 -2.62 -25.77 12.39
C LEU A 20 -2.04 -24.54 13.10
N ASP A 21 -1.82 -23.45 12.38
CA ASP A 21 -1.32 -22.19 12.95
C ASP A 21 -2.32 -21.60 13.93
N CYS A 22 -3.61 -21.59 13.59
CA CYS A 22 -4.68 -21.18 14.50
C CYS A 22 -4.72 -22.05 15.76
N LYS A 23 -4.61 -23.37 15.61
CA LYS A 23 -4.58 -24.28 16.77
C LYS A 23 -3.37 -24.01 17.66
N ASN A 24 -2.18 -23.89 17.07
CA ASN A 24 -0.94 -23.64 17.82
C ASN A 24 -0.98 -22.29 18.52
N ALA A 25 -1.46 -21.24 17.84
CA ALA A 25 -1.64 -19.93 18.44
C ALA A 25 -2.58 -19.97 19.64
N LEU A 26 -3.73 -20.65 19.53
CA LEU A 26 -4.66 -20.83 20.64
C LEU A 26 -4.06 -21.66 21.79
N VAL A 27 -3.20 -22.64 21.50
CA VAL A 27 -2.49 -23.38 22.56
C VAL A 27 -1.53 -22.46 23.30
N GLU A 28 -0.74 -21.65 22.57
CA GLU A 28 0.24 -20.72 23.14
C GLU A 28 -0.40 -19.57 23.91
N THR A 29 -1.61 -19.14 23.52
CA THR A 29 -2.34 -18.04 24.18
C THR A 29 -3.41 -18.51 25.14
N GLU A 30 -3.38 -19.80 25.51
CA GLU A 30 -4.32 -20.40 26.47
C GLU A 30 -5.79 -20.18 26.08
N GLY A 31 -6.10 -20.27 24.79
CA GLY A 31 -7.44 -20.12 24.23
C GLY A 31 -7.90 -18.67 24.10
N ASN A 32 -7.07 -17.67 24.41
CA ASN A 32 -7.42 -16.27 24.24
C ASN A 32 -7.36 -15.88 22.75
N ILE A 33 -8.51 -15.54 22.17
CA ILE A 33 -8.65 -15.21 20.75
C ILE A 33 -7.88 -13.94 20.38
N GLU A 34 -8.05 -12.84 21.12
CA GLU A 34 -7.39 -11.57 20.80
C GLU A 34 -5.87 -11.71 20.83
N LYS A 35 -5.33 -12.34 21.87
CA LYS A 35 -3.90 -12.65 21.93
C LYS A 35 -3.45 -13.59 20.81
N ALA A 36 -4.29 -14.53 20.39
CA ALA A 36 -3.97 -15.44 19.29
C ALA A 36 -3.94 -14.71 17.95
N ILE A 37 -4.81 -13.71 17.75
CA ILE A 37 -4.80 -12.83 16.58
C ILE A 37 -3.49 -12.06 16.53
N ASP A 38 -3.10 -11.41 17.64
CA ASP A 38 -1.84 -10.67 17.73
C ASP A 38 -0.62 -11.56 17.44
N LEU A 39 -0.59 -12.75 18.05
CA LEU A 39 0.47 -13.74 17.83
C LEU A 39 0.54 -14.22 16.37
N LEU A 40 -0.61 -14.45 15.73
CA LEU A 40 -0.66 -14.84 14.31
C LEU A 40 -0.19 -13.71 13.41
N ARG A 41 -0.50 -12.45 13.75
CA ARG A 41 -0.02 -11.28 13.02
C ARG A 41 1.50 -11.15 13.13
N GLU A 42 2.06 -11.27 14.33
CA GLU A 42 3.52 -11.28 14.56
C GLU A 42 4.22 -12.41 13.79
N LYS A 43 3.70 -13.64 13.88
CA LYS A 43 4.23 -14.80 13.14
C LYS A 43 4.09 -14.61 11.63
N GLY A 44 3.01 -13.98 11.18
CA GLY A 44 2.77 -13.63 9.77
C GLY A 44 3.84 -12.67 9.23
N LEU A 45 4.17 -11.62 9.98
CA LEU A 45 5.25 -10.68 9.63
C LEU A 45 6.61 -11.39 9.54
N ALA A 46 6.94 -12.23 10.53
CA ALA A 46 8.18 -13.01 10.50
C ALA A 46 8.22 -13.99 9.32
N SER A 47 7.09 -14.61 8.99
CA SER A 47 6.92 -15.51 7.86
C SER A 47 7.10 -14.79 6.52
N ALA A 48 6.57 -13.57 6.38
CA ALA A 48 6.76 -12.74 5.19
C ALA A 48 8.21 -12.33 5.01
N SER A 49 8.88 -11.86 6.06
CA SER A 49 10.31 -11.52 6.02
C SER A 49 11.20 -12.70 5.61
N LYS A 50 10.89 -13.92 6.06
CA LYS A 50 11.61 -15.14 5.63
C LYS A 50 11.40 -15.49 4.16
N LYS A 51 10.27 -15.08 3.57
CA LYS A 51 9.94 -15.34 2.16
C LYS A 51 10.40 -14.25 1.21
N ALA A 52 10.68 -13.03 1.71
CA ALA A 52 11.06 -11.88 0.89
C ALA A 52 12.25 -12.14 -0.05
N GLY A 53 13.18 -13.01 0.33
CA GLY A 53 14.34 -13.40 -0.50
C GLY A 53 14.07 -14.46 -1.56
N ARG A 54 12.88 -15.06 -1.60
CA ARG A 54 12.50 -16.06 -2.60
C ARG A 54 12.19 -15.37 -3.93
N ILE A 55 12.56 -16.03 -5.03
CA ILE A 55 12.28 -15.51 -6.38
C ILE A 55 10.78 -15.62 -6.64
N ALA A 56 10.15 -14.49 -6.90
CA ALA A 56 8.77 -14.38 -7.37
C ALA A 56 8.78 -13.95 -8.84
N SER A 57 8.77 -14.90 -9.77
CA SER A 57 8.86 -14.66 -11.22
C SER A 57 7.55 -14.89 -11.97
N GLU A 58 6.56 -15.51 -11.33
CA GLU A 58 5.20 -15.64 -11.84
C GLU A 58 4.34 -14.47 -11.34
N GLY A 59 3.06 -14.41 -11.70
CA GLY A 59 2.14 -13.41 -11.16
C GLY A 59 1.07 -12.96 -12.15
N LEU A 60 0.59 -11.73 -11.96
CA LEU A 60 -0.46 -11.13 -12.78
C LEU A 60 -0.13 -9.68 -13.09
N VAL A 61 -0.34 -9.31 -14.35
CA VAL A 61 -0.53 -7.93 -14.77
C VAL A 61 -2.02 -7.68 -14.89
N ASP A 62 -2.55 -6.70 -14.15
CA ASP A 62 -3.95 -6.29 -14.24
C ASP A 62 -4.08 -4.81 -14.63
N SER A 63 -5.27 -4.46 -15.12
CA SER A 63 -5.63 -3.10 -15.50
C SER A 63 -6.89 -2.62 -14.78
N TYR A 64 -6.89 -1.37 -14.33
CA TYR A 64 -8.06 -0.74 -13.74
C TYR A 64 -8.34 0.60 -14.41
N ILE A 65 -9.57 0.76 -14.91
CA ILE A 65 -10.05 2.01 -15.51
C ILE A 65 -11.12 2.60 -14.59
N HIS A 66 -10.88 3.82 -14.10
CA HIS A 66 -11.80 4.53 -13.24
C HIS A 66 -12.50 5.65 -14.00
N GLY A 67 -13.81 5.49 -14.22
CA GLY A 67 -14.66 6.49 -14.87
C GLY A 67 -14.22 6.92 -16.28
N GLY A 68 -13.39 6.11 -16.96
CA GLY A 68 -12.80 6.45 -18.26
C GLY A 68 -11.78 7.59 -18.24
N ARG A 69 -11.44 8.13 -17.06
CA ARG A 69 -10.53 9.28 -16.89
C ARG A 69 -9.17 8.90 -16.33
N ILE A 70 -9.11 7.85 -15.51
CA ILE A 70 -7.88 7.35 -14.92
C ILE A 70 -7.70 5.90 -15.37
N GLY A 71 -6.51 5.56 -15.85
CA GLY A 71 -6.12 4.19 -16.20
C GLY A 71 -4.89 3.74 -15.43
N VAL A 72 -4.91 2.53 -14.90
CA VAL A 72 -3.78 1.92 -14.18
C VAL A 72 -3.43 0.59 -14.82
N LEU A 73 -2.13 0.33 -14.96
CA LEU A 73 -1.57 -1.02 -15.17
C LEU A 73 -0.66 -1.34 -13.98
N ILE A 74 -0.82 -2.52 -13.39
CA ILE A 74 -0.02 -2.97 -12.25
C ILE A 74 0.47 -4.39 -12.47
N GLU A 75 1.72 -4.65 -12.09
CA GLU A 75 2.33 -5.97 -12.07
C GLU A 75 2.60 -6.38 -10.61
N ILE A 76 2.04 -7.52 -10.21
CA ILE A 76 2.34 -8.14 -8.93
C ILE A 76 2.81 -9.56 -9.17
N ASN A 77 3.95 -9.91 -8.59
CA ASN A 77 4.55 -11.24 -8.73
C ASN A 77 4.16 -12.17 -7.57
N SER A 78 4.15 -13.47 -7.86
CA SER A 78 4.06 -14.61 -6.94
C SER A 78 5.18 -15.61 -7.22
N GLU A 79 5.36 -16.63 -6.37
CA GLU A 79 6.35 -17.69 -6.62
C GLU A 79 5.85 -18.65 -7.72
N THR A 80 4.54 -18.95 -7.76
CA THR A 80 3.95 -19.90 -8.71
C THR A 80 2.80 -19.32 -9.53
N ASP A 81 2.55 -19.93 -10.70
CA ASP A 81 1.43 -19.57 -11.59
C ASP A 81 0.07 -20.04 -11.04
N PHE A 82 0.06 -21.07 -10.19
CA PHE A 82 -1.13 -21.54 -9.49
C PHE A 82 -1.71 -20.45 -8.59
N VAL A 83 -0.88 -19.77 -7.79
CA VAL A 83 -1.31 -18.65 -6.95
C VAL A 83 -1.85 -17.52 -7.79
N ALA A 84 -1.18 -17.17 -8.89
CA ALA A 84 -1.59 -16.11 -9.80
C ALA A 84 -3.02 -16.29 -10.38
N LYS A 85 -3.49 -17.54 -10.45
CA LYS A 85 -4.82 -17.89 -10.97
C LYS A 85 -5.93 -17.88 -9.90
N THR A 86 -5.58 -17.81 -8.61
CA THR A 86 -6.57 -17.82 -7.51
C THR A 86 -7.35 -16.50 -7.43
N ASP A 87 -8.62 -16.57 -7.05
CA ASP A 87 -9.46 -15.37 -6.89
C ASP A 87 -8.89 -14.43 -5.84
N ARG A 88 -8.36 -14.99 -4.74
CA ARG A 88 -7.69 -14.21 -3.68
C ARG A 88 -6.55 -13.34 -4.22
N PHE A 89 -5.69 -13.89 -5.07
CA PHE A 89 -4.58 -13.13 -5.64
C PHE A 89 -5.08 -12.08 -6.62
N LYS A 90 -6.04 -12.44 -7.48
CA LYS A 90 -6.67 -11.49 -8.43
C LYS A 90 -7.35 -10.32 -7.72
N ASP A 91 -8.08 -10.60 -6.64
CA ASP A 91 -8.74 -9.58 -5.81
C ASP A 91 -7.70 -8.65 -5.18
N PHE A 92 -6.59 -9.19 -4.66
CA PHE A 92 -5.49 -8.38 -4.15
C PHE A 92 -4.88 -7.48 -5.23
N VAL A 93 -4.60 -8.01 -6.42
CA VAL A 93 -4.04 -7.23 -7.54
C VAL A 93 -5.00 -6.12 -7.96
N ARG A 94 -6.30 -6.43 -8.06
CA ARG A 94 -7.35 -5.47 -8.38
C ARG A 94 -7.42 -4.35 -7.35
N ASP A 95 -7.35 -4.69 -6.08
CA ASP A 95 -7.38 -3.73 -4.98
C ASP A 95 -6.16 -2.80 -4.99
N MET A 96 -4.98 -3.32 -5.32
CA MET A 96 -3.79 -2.49 -5.50
C MET A 96 -3.91 -1.58 -6.73
N ALA A 97 -4.51 -2.04 -7.83
CA ALA A 97 -4.78 -1.19 -8.99
C ALA A 97 -5.74 -0.04 -8.65
N MET A 98 -6.78 -0.32 -7.86
CA MET A 98 -7.72 0.69 -7.36
C MET A 98 -7.04 1.68 -6.40
N GLN A 99 -6.19 1.18 -5.49
CA GLN A 99 -5.37 2.00 -4.61
C GLN A 99 -4.53 2.99 -5.41
N VAL A 100 -3.77 2.50 -6.41
CA VAL A 100 -2.93 3.35 -7.27
C VAL A 100 -3.76 4.40 -7.99
N ALA A 101 -4.92 4.02 -8.54
CA ALA A 101 -5.80 4.97 -9.23
C ALA A 101 -6.25 6.13 -8.33
N ALA A 102 -6.62 5.80 -7.08
CA ALA A 102 -7.16 6.76 -6.11
C ALA A 102 -6.07 7.62 -5.45
N ALA A 103 -4.96 7.01 -5.05
CA ALA A 103 -3.95 7.65 -4.21
C ALA A 103 -2.76 8.23 -5.00
N ASN A 104 -2.66 7.94 -6.29
CA ASN A 104 -1.60 8.45 -7.19
C ASN A 104 -0.16 8.37 -6.61
N PRO A 105 0.27 7.21 -6.08
CA PRO A 105 1.66 7.03 -5.69
C PRO A 105 2.59 7.18 -6.91
N LYS A 106 3.83 7.61 -6.66
CA LYS A 106 4.87 7.73 -7.69
C LYS A 106 5.82 6.54 -7.70
N TYR A 107 5.99 5.89 -6.55
CA TYR A 107 6.93 4.81 -6.32
C TYR A 107 6.23 3.64 -5.61
N VAL A 108 6.78 2.43 -5.72
CA VAL A 108 6.24 1.28 -4.96
C VAL A 108 6.67 1.39 -3.51
N SER A 109 7.97 1.53 -3.24
CA SER A 109 8.52 1.64 -1.89
C SER A 109 9.48 2.83 -1.73
N LYS A 110 9.94 3.07 -0.50
CA LYS A 110 10.91 4.15 -0.20
C LYS A 110 12.24 3.93 -0.91
N GLU A 111 12.63 2.68 -1.08
CA GLU A 111 13.87 2.27 -1.73
C GLU A 111 13.86 2.57 -3.24
N ASP A 112 12.68 2.72 -3.83
CA ASP A 112 12.53 3.10 -5.24
C ASP A 112 12.59 4.63 -5.45
N VAL A 113 12.62 5.42 -4.38
CA VAL A 113 12.71 6.88 -4.46
C VAL A 113 14.17 7.28 -4.77
N PRO A 114 14.41 8.04 -5.86
CA PRO A 114 15.75 8.54 -6.17
C PRO A 114 16.33 9.39 -5.02
N GLU A 115 17.61 9.19 -4.73
CA GLU A 115 18.29 9.86 -3.61
C GLU A 115 18.27 11.38 -3.75
N ASP A 116 18.37 11.91 -4.98
CA ASP A 116 18.27 13.34 -5.27
C ASP A 116 16.88 13.91 -4.95
N VAL A 117 15.82 13.15 -5.18
CA VAL A 117 14.45 13.55 -4.83
C VAL A 117 14.28 13.58 -3.31
N ALA A 118 14.76 12.55 -2.61
CA ALA A 118 14.64 12.45 -1.16
C ALA A 118 15.46 13.55 -0.44
N GLU A 119 16.71 13.78 -0.84
CA GLU A 119 17.56 14.82 -0.22
C GLU A 119 17.08 16.22 -0.57
N ARG A 120 16.56 16.45 -1.79
CA ARG A 120 15.94 17.72 -2.14
C ARG A 120 14.75 18.03 -1.23
N GLU A 121 13.84 17.08 -1.05
CA GLU A 121 12.66 17.27 -0.20
C GLU A 121 13.07 17.53 1.25
N LYS A 122 13.98 16.71 1.78
CA LYS A 122 14.53 16.88 3.13
C LYS A 122 15.15 18.26 3.33
N HIS A 123 15.92 18.76 2.36
CA HIS A 123 16.49 20.10 2.42
C HIS A 123 15.40 21.18 2.46
N VAL A 124 14.36 21.07 1.64
CA VAL A 124 13.20 21.99 1.66
C VAL A 124 12.54 21.99 3.04
N LEU A 125 12.31 20.81 3.62
CA LEU A 125 11.68 20.66 4.94
C LEU A 125 12.54 21.23 6.08
N ILE A 126 13.87 21.09 6.00
CA ILE A 126 14.81 21.70 6.96
C ILE A 126 14.69 23.22 6.89
N GLN A 127 14.74 23.80 5.69
CA GLN A 127 14.63 25.26 5.53
C GLN A 127 13.28 25.79 6.02
N GLN A 128 12.19 25.07 5.77
CA GLN A 128 10.88 25.41 6.31
C GLN A 128 10.89 25.41 7.85
N ALA A 129 11.41 24.36 8.48
CA ALA A 129 11.46 24.27 9.94
C ALA A 129 12.35 25.35 10.58
N MET A 130 13.47 25.70 9.94
CA MET A 130 14.35 26.78 10.39
C MET A 130 13.66 28.15 10.26
N ASN A 131 12.93 28.39 9.17
CA ASN A 131 12.14 29.61 8.96
C ASN A 131 10.96 29.74 9.93
N GLU A 132 10.44 28.62 10.44
CA GLU A 132 9.45 28.58 11.54
C GLU A 132 10.08 28.92 12.92
N GLY A 133 11.36 29.29 12.96
CA GLY A 133 12.07 29.69 14.18
C GLY A 133 12.41 28.55 15.13
N LYS A 134 12.41 27.31 14.63
CA LYS A 134 12.72 26.12 15.44
C LYS A 134 14.24 25.97 15.63
N PRO A 135 14.71 25.65 16.85
CA PRO A 135 16.11 25.25 17.06
C PRO A 135 16.48 24.03 16.22
N GLU A 136 17.74 23.94 15.77
CA GLU A 136 18.25 22.92 14.84
C GLU A 136 17.89 21.47 15.26
N HIS A 137 18.07 21.12 16.53
CA HIS A 137 17.75 19.78 17.03
C HIS A 137 16.24 19.44 16.98
N ILE A 138 15.35 20.44 17.06
CA ILE A 138 13.90 20.28 16.92
C ILE A 138 13.55 20.22 15.43
N ALA A 139 14.19 21.05 14.60
CA ALA A 139 14.02 21.05 13.16
C ALA A 139 14.34 19.67 12.56
N LEU A 140 15.43 19.02 12.98
CA LEU A 140 15.80 17.68 12.51
C LEU A 140 14.73 16.61 12.83
N LYS A 141 14.21 16.58 14.06
CA LYS A 141 13.14 15.65 14.45
C LYS A 141 11.83 15.94 13.72
N MET A 142 11.51 17.21 13.48
CA MET A 142 10.33 17.60 12.70
C MET A 142 10.45 17.15 11.25
N VAL A 143 11.64 17.29 10.65
CA VAL A 143 11.91 16.87 9.28
C VAL A 143 11.76 15.36 9.13
N GLU A 144 12.22 14.56 10.08
CA GLU A 144 12.01 13.10 10.06
C GLU A 144 10.53 12.72 9.96
N GLY A 145 9.68 13.35 10.78
CA GLY A 145 8.22 13.16 10.72
C GLY A 145 7.59 13.66 9.42
N ARG A 146 8.04 14.81 8.89
CA ARG A 146 7.56 15.37 7.62
C ARG A 146 7.99 14.49 6.43
N MET A 147 9.20 13.95 6.45
CA MET A 147 9.67 12.95 5.48
C MET A 147 8.83 11.68 5.54
N GLY A 148 8.40 11.25 6.73
CA GLY A 148 7.43 10.17 6.88
C GLY A 148 6.16 10.40 6.06
N LYS A 149 5.55 11.59 6.20
CA LYS A 149 4.36 11.98 5.43
C LYS A 149 4.63 12.06 3.93
N PHE A 150 5.77 12.62 3.54
CA PHE A 150 6.18 12.64 2.14
C PHE A 150 6.18 11.23 1.53
N TYR A 151 6.79 10.26 2.22
CA TYR A 151 6.76 8.86 1.77
C TYR A 151 5.35 8.25 1.77
N GLU A 152 4.50 8.59 2.75
CA GLU A 152 3.09 8.17 2.77
C GLU A 152 2.31 8.71 1.57
N GLU A 153 2.67 9.88 1.03
CA GLU A 153 2.04 10.43 -0.16
C GLU A 153 2.54 9.77 -1.44
N ILE A 154 3.87 9.59 -1.58
CA ILE A 154 4.46 9.19 -2.86
C ILE A 154 4.75 7.68 -3.00
N CYS A 155 4.80 6.90 -1.92
CA CYS A 155 5.13 5.47 -1.94
C CYS A 155 3.90 4.61 -1.64
N LEU A 156 3.54 3.73 -2.59
CA LEU A 156 2.38 2.86 -2.46
C LEU A 156 2.39 2.03 -1.16
N LEU A 157 3.53 1.42 -0.80
CA LEU A 157 3.63 0.56 0.39
C LEU A 157 3.43 1.31 1.71
N GLU A 158 3.63 2.62 1.73
CA GLU A 158 3.49 3.45 2.94
C GLU A 158 2.11 4.08 3.10
N GLN A 159 1.29 4.03 2.05
CA GLN A 159 -0.09 4.54 2.06
C GLN A 159 -1.00 3.71 2.94
N ASN A 160 -2.02 4.36 3.49
CA ASN A 160 -3.17 3.69 4.08
C ASN A 160 -4.04 3.08 2.97
N PHE A 161 -4.61 1.92 3.24
CA PHE A 161 -5.43 1.21 2.27
C PHE A 161 -6.81 1.85 2.14
N ILE A 162 -7.26 2.15 0.92
CA ILE A 162 -8.54 2.84 0.69
C ILE A 162 -9.76 2.08 1.22
N LYS A 163 -9.72 0.74 1.28
CA LYS A 163 -10.82 -0.07 1.82
C LYS A 163 -10.75 -0.26 3.33
N ASP A 164 -9.56 -0.10 3.90
CA ASP A 164 -9.34 -0.16 5.35
C ASP A 164 -8.23 0.83 5.75
N PRO A 165 -8.60 2.10 6.05
CA PRO A 165 -7.64 3.14 6.37
C PRO A 165 -6.85 2.90 7.66
N SER A 166 -7.20 1.89 8.45
CA SER A 166 -6.47 1.52 9.67
C SER A 166 -5.17 0.77 9.38
N MET A 167 -4.99 0.29 8.14
CA MET A 167 -3.86 -0.53 7.73
C MET A 167 -3.09 0.11 6.57
N LYS A 168 -1.77 -0.08 6.55
CA LYS A 168 -0.96 0.30 5.40
C LYS A 168 -0.92 -0.79 4.35
N ILE A 169 -0.64 -0.41 3.11
CA ILE A 169 -0.52 -1.37 2.00
C ILE A 169 0.56 -2.44 2.26
N LYS A 170 1.68 -2.09 2.89
CA LYS A 170 2.68 -3.08 3.31
C LYS A 170 2.13 -4.13 4.27
N ASP A 171 1.20 -3.76 5.14
CA ASP A 171 0.56 -4.69 6.07
C ASP A 171 -0.39 -5.63 5.31
N ILE A 172 -1.17 -5.08 4.38
CA ILE A 172 -2.04 -5.86 3.48
C ILE A 172 -1.23 -6.86 2.63
N LEU A 173 -0.07 -6.43 2.11
CA LEU A 173 0.86 -7.29 1.38
C LEU A 173 1.37 -8.43 2.27
N ASN A 174 1.85 -8.12 3.48
CA ASN A 174 2.36 -9.12 4.43
C ASN A 174 1.28 -10.11 4.87
N GLU A 175 0.05 -9.62 5.10
CA GLU A 175 -1.09 -10.49 5.40
C GLU A 175 -1.39 -11.44 4.24
N ASN A 176 -1.33 -10.98 3.00
CA ASN A 176 -1.51 -11.85 1.83
C ASN A 176 -0.37 -12.86 1.68
N ILE A 177 0.89 -12.47 1.90
CA ILE A 177 2.04 -13.38 1.92
C ILE A 177 1.85 -14.48 2.98
N SER A 178 1.38 -14.11 4.18
CA SER A 178 1.14 -15.07 5.26
C SER A 178 0.02 -16.04 4.90
N LYS A 179 -1.10 -15.54 4.37
CA LYS A 179 -2.30 -16.34 4.07
C LYS A 179 -2.14 -17.18 2.79
N ILE A 180 -1.38 -16.73 1.81
CA ILE A 180 -1.07 -17.47 0.57
C ILE A 180 0.09 -18.45 0.80
N GLY A 181 1.07 -18.08 1.62
CA GLY A 181 2.24 -18.92 1.89
C GLY A 181 3.35 -18.80 0.83
N GLU A 182 3.27 -17.81 -0.06
CA GLU A 182 4.30 -17.48 -1.06
C GLU A 182 4.76 -16.04 -0.90
N ASN A 183 5.99 -15.75 -1.35
CA ASN A 183 6.46 -14.40 -1.54
C ASN A 183 5.61 -13.69 -2.61
N LEU A 184 5.11 -12.51 -2.26
CA LEU A 184 4.38 -11.64 -3.17
C LEU A 184 5.13 -10.33 -3.29
N LYS A 185 5.21 -9.79 -4.49
CA LYS A 185 5.92 -8.53 -4.73
C LYS A 185 5.13 -7.63 -5.65
N ILE A 186 4.78 -6.44 -5.17
CA ILE A 186 4.31 -5.38 -6.06
C ILE A 186 5.53 -4.92 -6.86
N ARG A 187 5.55 -5.19 -8.16
CA ARG A 187 6.76 -5.03 -8.97
C ARG A 187 6.88 -3.63 -9.55
N ARG A 188 5.80 -3.13 -10.12
CA ARG A 188 5.67 -1.82 -10.75
C ARG A 188 4.22 -1.52 -11.05
N PHE A 189 3.92 -0.25 -11.24
CA PHE A 189 2.67 0.21 -11.79
C PHE A 189 2.91 1.41 -12.71
N VAL A 190 1.92 1.73 -13.52
CA VAL A 190 1.81 3.02 -14.20
C VAL A 190 0.37 3.50 -14.05
N ARG A 191 0.20 4.79 -13.83
CA ARG A 191 -1.09 5.48 -13.78
C ARG A 191 -1.11 6.55 -14.86
N PHE A 192 -2.24 6.66 -15.54
CA PHE A 192 -2.53 7.69 -16.51
C PHE A 192 -3.76 8.46 -16.06
N GLU A 193 -3.76 9.77 -16.24
CA GLU A 193 -4.94 10.61 -16.05
C GLU A 193 -5.17 11.52 -17.25
N VAL A 194 -6.43 11.62 -17.69
CA VAL A 194 -6.81 12.46 -18.84
C VAL A 194 -6.48 13.93 -18.54
N GLY A 195 -5.61 14.49 -19.38
CA GLY A 195 -5.17 15.89 -19.29
C GLY A 195 -3.98 16.11 -18.35
N GLU A 196 -3.38 15.05 -17.81
CA GLU A 196 -2.16 15.15 -17.02
C GLU A 196 -1.04 15.85 -17.83
N GLY A 197 -0.44 16.88 -17.22
CA GLY A 197 0.63 17.67 -17.85
C GLY A 197 0.17 18.70 -18.88
N LEU A 198 -1.13 18.85 -19.15
CA LEU A 198 -1.66 19.91 -20.01
C LEU A 198 -2.09 21.12 -19.19
N GLU A 199 -1.67 22.32 -19.60
CA GLU A 199 -2.23 23.56 -19.08
C GLU A 199 -3.71 23.64 -19.48
N LYS A 200 -4.61 23.70 -18.50
CA LYS A 200 -6.01 24.03 -18.78
C LYS A 200 -6.05 25.45 -19.32
N LYS A 201 -6.58 25.64 -20.53
CA LYS A 201 -7.01 26.96 -20.97
C LYS A 201 -8.02 27.49 -19.96
N GLU A 202 -7.67 28.53 -19.22
CA GLU A 202 -8.64 29.33 -18.50
C GLU A 202 -9.40 30.17 -19.53
N GLU A 203 -10.54 29.65 -19.99
CA GLU A 203 -11.47 30.44 -20.77
C GLU A 203 -12.24 31.34 -19.81
N ASN A 204 -11.90 32.64 -19.82
CA ASN A 204 -12.67 33.65 -19.13
C ASN A 204 -14.01 33.79 -19.85
N PHE A 205 -15.01 33.06 -19.37
CA PHE A 205 -16.36 33.01 -19.93
C PHE A 205 -16.95 34.41 -20.11
N ALA A 206 -16.57 35.38 -19.25
CA ALA A 206 -17.02 36.76 -19.38
C ALA A 206 -16.43 37.47 -20.63
N GLU A 207 -15.18 37.19 -20.99
CA GLU A 207 -14.56 37.72 -22.22
C GLU A 207 -15.12 37.07 -23.48
N GLU A 208 -15.47 35.79 -23.42
CA GLU A 208 -16.08 35.07 -24.54
C GLU A 208 -17.51 35.58 -24.82
N VAL A 209 -18.30 35.79 -23.76
CA VAL A 209 -19.64 36.40 -23.85
C VAL A 209 -19.55 37.85 -24.33
N ALA A 210 -18.58 38.64 -23.86
CA ALA A 210 -18.38 40.01 -24.32
C ALA A 210 -18.01 40.08 -25.82
N LYS A 211 -17.23 39.11 -26.33
CA LYS A 211 -16.88 39.01 -27.76
C LYS A 211 -18.07 38.62 -28.65
N GLN A 212 -19.05 37.88 -28.13
CA GLN A 212 -20.25 37.49 -28.89
C GLN A 212 -21.34 38.58 -28.92
N ILE A 213 -21.41 39.44 -27.91
CA ILE A 213 -22.40 40.54 -27.83
C ILE A 213 -21.92 41.80 -28.59
N GLY A 214 -20.60 41.90 -28.86
CA GLY A 214 -19.99 43.05 -29.53
C GLY A 214 -19.97 43.04 -31.07
N ASN A 215 -20.65 42.09 -31.73
CA ASN A 215 -20.79 42.01 -33.20
C ASN A 215 -22.25 42.13 -33.64
#